data_AF-A0A950S344-F1
#
_entry.id   AF-A0A950S344-F1
#
_cell.length_a   1.000
_cell.length_b   1.000
_cell.length_c   1.000
_cell.angle_alpha   90.00
_cell.angle_beta   90.00
_cell.angle_gamma   90.00
#
_symmetry.space_group_name_H-M   'P 1'
#
loop_
_entity.id
_entity.type
_entity.pdbx_description
1 polymer ?
#
loop_
_entity_poly.entity_id
_entity_poly.type
_entity_poly.pdbx_seq_one_letter_code
_entity_poly.pdbx_strand_id
1 'polypeptide(L)' 'AGYGVRIVANYLPIKSPWLNPIEPKWVHAKRRVVEPARLLSAEELIERVYAAFDCPPDIPLTLAQEAA' A
#
# COMPACT_ATOMS: atom_id res chain seq x y z
N ALA A 1 0.06 -4.14 26.13
CA ALA A 1 1.08 -3.09 26.05
C ALA A 1 2.20 -3.59 25.16
N GLY A 2 2.49 -2.91 24.05
CA GLY A 2 3.66 -3.25 23.21
C GLY A 2 4.91 -2.61 23.81
N TYR A 3 6.00 -3.35 23.92
CA TYR A 3 7.31 -2.75 24.18
C TYR A 3 7.77 -2.07 22.89
N GLY A 4 8.22 -0.82 22.97
CA GLY A 4 8.75 -0.10 21.81
C GLY A 4 9.94 -0.85 21.19
N VAL A 5 10.04 -0.80 19.86
CA VAL A 5 11.15 -1.42 19.11
C VAL A 5 11.97 -0.36 18.39
N ARG A 6 13.26 -0.61 18.20
CA ARG A 6 14.12 0.24 17.36
C ARG A 6 13.88 -0.09 15.89
N ILE A 7 13.41 0.89 15.12
CA ILE A 7 13.31 0.80 13.66
C ILE A 7 14.69 1.15 13.05
N VAL A 8 15.17 0.32 12.12
CA VAL A 8 16.41 0.56 11.38
C VAL A 8 16.06 0.77 9.91
N ALA A 9 16.55 1.87 9.33
CA ALA A 9 16.33 2.17 7.92
C ALA A 9 17.22 1.31 7.01
N ASN A 10 16.62 0.66 6.02
CA ASN A 10 17.34 0.00 4.94
C ASN A 10 17.47 0.96 3.74
N TYR A 11 18.60 1.66 3.63
CA TYR A 11 18.80 2.65 2.58
C TYR A 11 18.94 1.99 1.20
N LEU A 12 18.26 2.56 0.21
CA LEU A 12 18.35 2.16 -1.19
C LEU A 12 19.04 3.25 -2.02
N PRO A 13 19.83 2.89 -3.05
CA PRO A 13 20.38 3.85 -3.99
C PRO A 13 19.30 4.65 -4.73
N ILE A 14 19.62 5.90 -5.06
CA ILE A 14 18.73 6.78 -5.84
C ILE A 14 18.43 6.16 -7.21
N LYS A 15 17.19 6.34 -7.70
CA LYS A 15 16.72 5.86 -9.01
C LYS A 15 16.90 4.34 -9.24
N SER A 16 16.86 3.54 -8.18
CA SER A 16 17.02 2.08 -8.26
C SER A 16 15.76 1.32 -7.80
N PRO A 17 14.60 1.49 -8.46
CA PRO A 17 13.35 0.84 -8.05
C PRO A 17 13.45 -0.69 -8.06
N TRP A 18 14.29 -1.27 -8.92
CA TRP A 18 14.52 -2.72 -8.95
C TRP A 18 15.11 -3.30 -7.65
N LEU A 19 15.68 -2.47 -6.77
CA LEU A 19 16.17 -2.88 -5.45
C LEU A 19 15.09 -2.79 -4.36
N ASN A 20 13.93 -2.21 -4.66
CA ASN A 20 12.81 -2.12 -3.74
C ASN A 20 11.81 -3.27 -4.01
N PRO A 21 11.72 -4.30 -3.13
CA PRO A 21 10.90 -5.48 -3.37
C PRO A 21 9.40 -5.21 -3.53
N ILE A 22 8.92 -4.02 -3.15
CA ILE A 22 7.51 -3.65 -3.29
C ILE A 22 7.14 -3.33 -4.75
N GLU A 23 8.10 -2.90 -5.57
CA GLU A 23 7.85 -2.47 -6.96
C GLU A 23 7.21 -3.56 -7.84
N PRO A 24 7.73 -4.81 -7.89
CA PRO A 24 7.07 -5.86 -8.67
C PRO A 24 5.66 -6.17 -8.13
N LYS A 25 5.46 -6.13 -6.81
CA LYS A 25 4.14 -6.36 -6.20
C LYS A 25 3.14 -5.31 -6.65
N TRP A 26 3.53 -4.03 -6.70
CA TRP A 26 2.68 -2.94 -7.19
C TRP A 26 2.30 -3.09 -8.65
N VAL A 27 3.24 -3.49 -9.52
CA VAL A 27 2.94 -3.71 -10.95
C VAL A 27 1.85 -4.77 -11.13
N HIS A 28 1.99 -5.90 -10.43
CA HIS A 28 1.00 -6.98 -10.49
C HIS A 28 -0.34 -6.60 -9.85
N ALA A 29 -0.31 -5.91 -8.71
CA ALA A 29 -1.52 -5.45 -8.03
C ALA A 29 -2.32 -4.46 -8.89
N LYS A 30 -1.65 -3.46 -9.49
CA LYS A 30 -2.29 -2.49 -10.39
C LYS A 30 -2.99 -3.18 -11.56
N ARG A 31 -2.34 -4.17 -12.17
CA ARG A 31 -2.93 -4.97 -13.27
C ARG A 31 -4.19 -5.73 -12.86
N ARG A 32 -4.28 -6.18 -11.60
CA ARG A 32 -5.45 -6.89 -11.07
C ARG A 32 -6.62 -5.95 -10.71
N VAL A 33 -6.32 -4.69 -10.40
CA VAL A 33 -7.29 -3.72 -9.88
C VAL A 33 -7.85 -2.80 -10.97
N VAL A 34 -7.04 -2.45 -11.97
CA VAL A 34 -7.37 -1.41 -12.97
C VAL A 34 -8.63 -1.73 -13.78
N GLU A 35 -9.43 -0.70 -14.04
CA GLU A 35 -10.57 -0.75 -14.96
C GLU A 35 -10.18 -0.05 -16.28
N PRO A 36 -10.08 -0.76 -17.41
CA PRO A 36 -9.67 -0.15 -18.67
C PRO A 36 -10.73 0.75 -19.31
N ALA A 37 -12.03 0.52 -19.04
CA ALA A 37 -13.11 1.18 -19.77
C ALA A 37 -13.57 2.51 -19.13
N ARG A 38 -13.28 2.72 -17.85
CA ARG A 38 -13.77 3.90 -17.11
C ARG A 38 -12.92 4.19 -15.89
N LEU A 39 -13.07 5.41 -15.36
CA LEU A 39 -12.52 5.77 -14.07
C LEU A 39 -13.32 5.09 -12.94
N LEU A 40 -12.61 4.60 -11.93
CA LEU A 40 -13.19 4.06 -10.71
C LEU A 40 -13.41 5.18 -9.69
N SER A 41 -14.47 5.07 -8.89
CA SER A 41 -14.59 5.88 -7.67
C SER A 41 -13.53 5.46 -6.64
N ALA A 42 -13.35 6.27 -5.60
CA ALA A 42 -12.43 5.94 -4.52
C ALA A 42 -12.86 4.65 -3.79
N GLU A 43 -14.16 4.49 -3.54
CA GLU A 43 -14.75 3.33 -2.87
C GLU A 43 -14.56 2.06 -3.70
N GLU A 44 -14.84 2.13 -5.01
CA GLU A 44 -14.64 1.00 -5.93
C GLU A 44 -13.17 0.57 -5.98
N LEU A 45 -12.25 1.54 -5.99
CA LEU A 45 -10.82 1.25 -5.99
C LEU A 45 -10.39 0.56 -4.68
N ILE A 46 -10.87 1.06 -3.53
CA ILE A 46 -10.58 0.48 -2.22
C ILE A 46 -11.07 -0.96 -2.15
N GLU A 47 -12.32 -1.22 -2.53
CA GLU A 47 -12.91 -2.57 -2.54
C GLU A 47 -12.11 -3.53 -3.43
N ARG A 48 -11.76 -3.11 -4.65
CA ARG A 48 -10.97 -3.94 -5.57
C ARG A 48 -9.56 -4.22 -5.05
N VAL A 49 -8.94 -3.28 -4.34
CA VAL A 49 -7.62 -3.50 -3.73
C VAL A 49 -7.72 -4.56 -2.62
N TYR A 50 -8.68 -4.43 -1.70
CA TYR A 50 -8.90 -5.44 -0.65
C TYR A 50 -9.17 -6.82 -1.23
N ALA A 51 -10.05 -6.92 -2.23
CA ALA A 51 -10.31 -8.17 -2.93
C ALA A 51 -9.07 -8.74 -3.63
N ALA A 52 -8.21 -7.89 -4.22
CA ALA A 52 -6.99 -8.35 -4.86
C ALA A 52 -5.98 -8.92 -3.83
N PHE A 53 -5.92 -8.39 -2.63
CA PHE A 53 -4.98 -8.86 -1.60
C PHE A 53 -5.56 -9.91 -0.66
N ASP A 54 -6.82 -10.31 -0.86
CA ASP A 54 -7.53 -11.27 0.01
C ASP A 54 -7.48 -10.84 1.47
N CYS A 55 -7.70 -9.55 1.72
CA CYS A 55 -7.70 -8.96 3.06
C CYS A 55 -9.03 -8.27 3.36
N PRO A 56 -9.48 -8.29 4.63
CA PRO A 56 -10.70 -7.60 5.02
C PRO A 56 -10.49 -6.08 4.95
N PRO A 57 -11.53 -5.30 4.61
CA PRO A 57 -11.48 -3.85 4.69
C PRO A 57 -11.08 -3.37 6.09
N ASP A 58 -10.10 -2.48 6.15
CA ASP A 58 -9.63 -1.84 7.37
C ASP A 58 -9.94 -0.33 7.35
N ILE A 59 -10.04 0.26 8.54
CA ILE A 59 -10.31 1.68 8.72
C ILE A 59 -9.05 2.46 8.34
N PRO A 60 -9.13 3.43 7.39
CA PRO A 60 -7.97 4.23 7.02
C PRO A 60 -7.37 4.93 8.24
N LEU A 61 -6.06 4.82 8.40
CA LEU A 61 -5.33 5.61 9.40
C LEU A 61 -5.53 7.09 9.07
N THR A 62 -6.11 7.84 10.01
CA THR A 62 -6.21 9.29 9.91
C THR A 62 -4.98 9.92 10.55
N LEU A 63 -4.49 11.04 10.02
CA LEU A 63 -3.34 11.78 10.56
C LEU A 63 -3.59 12.38 11.96
N ALA A 64 -4.76 12.13 12.57
CA ALA A 64 -5.20 12.77 13.81
C ALA A 64 -4.61 12.15 15.09
N GLN A 65 -3.32 11.79 15.06
CA GLN A 65 -2.54 11.54 16.26
C GLN A 65 -1.14 12.13 16.03
N GLU A 66 -0.92 13.34 16.55
CA GLU A 66 0.44 13.84 16.78
C GLU A 66 1.20 12.76 17.55
N ALA A 67 2.29 12.27 16.95
CA ALA A 67 3.27 11.47 17.66
C ALA A 67 3.93 12.37 18.71
N ALA A 68 3.37 12.40 19.91
CA ALA A 68 3.98 12.95 21.12
C ALA A 68 5.09 12.04 21.65
#